data_AF-A0A7V5ZCV9-F1
#
_entry.id   AF-A0A7V5ZCV9-F1
#
_cell.length_a   1.000
_cell.length_b   1.000
_cell.length_c   1.000
_cell.angle_alpha   90.00
_cell.angle_beta   90.00
_cell.angle_gamma   90.00
#
_symmetry.space_group_name_H-M   'P 1'
#
loop_
_entity.id
_entity.type
_entity.pdbx_description
1 polymer ?
#
loop_
_entity_poly.entity_id
_entity_poly.type
_entity_poly.pdbx_seq_one_letter_code
_entity_poly.pdbx_strand_id
1 'polypeptide(L)'
;MSDSDDQLLRPVIEEDLHGLALVRRVASAVGEPRRPMPIARGEEYITEHRLLRWRREGVFVIDTPRTQGAVGFLGGKSIECQHVRIEAQTPFCQVVLTSLEDRPLSRSRRLLLTAVARAENTGQRYSPRRDSLLDEGRPPILMEPVRAKVTLRGIRVTRVEALSHQGRRTGKTVPVRHGQFQVGNEEAFWYEIEARP
;
A
#
# COMPACT_ATOMS: atom_id res chain seq x y z
N MET A 1 -22.05 23.49 -18.77
CA MET A 1 -21.28 22.31 -19.16
C MET A 1 -19.84 22.80 -19.30
N SER A 2 -19.09 22.82 -18.19
CA SER A 2 -17.82 23.54 -18.08
C SER A 2 -16.65 22.56 -18.04
N ASP A 3 -15.77 22.65 -19.04
CA ASP A 3 -14.30 22.74 -18.94
C ASP A 3 -13.54 21.90 -17.89
N SER A 4 -13.99 20.69 -17.55
CA SER A 4 -13.20 19.78 -16.71
C SER A 4 -12.07 19.08 -17.48
N ASP A 5 -12.21 18.91 -18.80
CA ASP A 5 -11.21 18.23 -19.64
C ASP A 5 -10.06 19.16 -20.08
N ASP A 6 -10.26 20.48 -19.98
CA ASP A 6 -9.30 21.47 -20.49
C ASP A 6 -8.09 21.67 -19.54
N GLN A 7 -8.19 21.22 -18.28
CA GLN A 7 -7.07 21.25 -17.34
C GLN A 7 -5.98 20.21 -17.66
N LEU A 8 -6.34 19.09 -18.30
CA LEU A 8 -5.40 18.01 -18.65
C LEU A 8 -4.55 18.35 -19.90
N LEU A 9 -4.94 19.38 -20.65
CA LEU A 9 -4.29 19.80 -21.90
C LEU A 9 -3.35 21.00 -21.74
N ARG A 10 -3.29 21.61 -20.56
CA ARG A 10 -2.34 22.71 -20.32
C ARG A 10 -0.89 22.17 -20.36
N PRO A 11 0.02 22.82 -21.11
CA PRO A 11 1.44 22.52 -20.98
C PRO A 11 1.89 22.93 -19.57
N VAL A 12 2.41 21.97 -18.80
CA VAL A 12 3.12 22.27 -17.54
C VAL A 12 4.43 22.93 -17.94
N ILE A 13 4.41 24.25 -18.06
CA ILE A 13 5.62 25.07 -18.06
C ILE A 13 5.64 25.74 -16.70
N GLU A 14 6.32 25.10 -15.75
CA GLU A 14 6.91 25.80 -14.62
C GLU A 14 8.40 25.48 -14.66
N GLU A 15 9.20 26.49 -14.98
CA GLU A 15 10.64 26.46 -14.79
C GLU A 15 10.91 26.18 -13.31
N ASP A 16 11.61 25.08 -13.00
CA ASP A 16 12.03 24.81 -11.63
C ASP A 16 13.54 25.07 -11.48
N LEU A 17 13.89 25.79 -10.42
CA LEU A 17 15.18 26.42 -10.12
C LEU A 17 16.31 25.44 -9.78
N HIS A 18 16.17 24.16 -10.13
CA HIS A 18 17.05 23.07 -9.68
C HIS A 18 17.52 22.09 -10.77
N GLY A 19 17.32 22.39 -12.06
CA GLY A 19 18.13 21.79 -13.14
C GLY A 19 17.92 20.30 -13.43
N LEU A 20 16.87 19.65 -12.92
CA LEU A 20 16.47 18.29 -13.30
C LEU A 20 15.21 18.32 -14.19
N ALA A 21 15.38 18.78 -15.43
CA ALA A 21 14.32 18.74 -16.42
C ALA A 21 14.17 17.33 -17.01
N LEU A 22 13.32 16.49 -16.40
CA LEU A 22 12.76 15.33 -17.10
C LEU A 22 11.50 15.78 -17.86
N VAL A 23 11.69 16.46 -18.99
CA VAL A 23 10.57 16.93 -19.84
C VAL A 23 10.66 16.26 -21.20
N ARG A 24 10.44 14.94 -21.24
CA ARG A 24 10.04 14.28 -22.49
C ARG A 24 8.77 13.49 -22.24
N ARG A 25 7.63 14.08 -22.60
CA ARG A 25 6.35 13.37 -22.61
C ARG A 25 6.48 12.24 -23.64
N VAL A 26 6.30 11.01 -23.19
CA VAL A 26 6.18 9.86 -24.10
C VAL A 26 4.70 9.72 -24.43
N ALA A 27 4.34 9.95 -25.69
CA ALA A 27 3.00 9.61 -26.17
C ALA A 27 2.91 8.08 -26.26
N SER A 28 2.03 7.49 -25.46
CA SER A 28 1.66 6.08 -25.57
C SER A 28 0.39 5.98 -26.41
N ALA A 29 0.49 5.36 -27.57
CA ALA A 29 -0.68 5.03 -28.38
C ALA A 29 -1.13 3.60 -28.07
N VAL A 30 -2.44 3.38 -27.99
CA VAL A 30 -2.99 2.02 -28.00
C VAL A 30 -2.73 1.43 -29.39
N GLY A 31 -1.84 0.45 -29.47
CA GLY A 31 -1.47 -0.23 -30.70
C GLY A 31 -0.83 -1.58 -30.38
N GLU A 32 -0.70 -2.46 -31.37
CA GLU A 32 -0.07 -3.75 -31.13
C GLU A 32 1.37 -3.57 -30.62
N PRO A 33 1.83 -4.40 -29.66
CA PRO A 33 3.19 -4.33 -29.14
C PRO A 33 4.19 -4.37 -30.30
N ARG A 34 4.99 -3.31 -30.48
CA ARG A 34 5.98 -3.22 -31.57
C ARG A 34 7.04 -4.33 -31.54
N ARG A 35 7.12 -5.09 -30.44
CA ARG A 35 7.86 -6.35 -30.27
C ARG A 35 7.03 -7.24 -29.34
N PRO A 36 7.08 -8.58 -29.47
CA PRO A 36 6.51 -9.44 -28.44
C PRO A 36 7.12 -9.03 -27.10
N MET A 37 6.27 -8.80 -26.09
CA MET A 37 6.74 -8.46 -24.76
C MET A 37 7.67 -9.61 -24.33
N PRO A 38 8.91 -9.32 -23.88
CA PRO A 38 9.80 -10.37 -23.43
C PRO A 38 9.07 -11.20 -22.38
N ILE A 39 8.99 -12.52 -22.61
CA ILE A 39 8.40 -13.43 -21.63
C ILE A 39 9.26 -13.31 -20.39
N ALA A 40 8.70 -12.68 -19.37
CA ALA A 40 9.31 -12.61 -18.07
C ALA A 40 9.30 -14.06 -17.55
N ARG A 41 10.48 -14.71 -17.44
CA ARG A 41 10.57 -16.15 -17.14
C ARG A 41 10.62 -16.48 -15.65
N GLY A 42 11.10 -15.56 -14.79
CA GLY A 42 11.27 -15.79 -13.35
C GLY A 42 9.98 -15.77 -12.52
N GLU A 43 9.87 -16.63 -11.51
CA GLU A 43 8.75 -16.59 -10.56
C GLU A 43 8.83 -15.40 -9.59
N GLU A 44 10.01 -14.81 -9.44
CA GLU A 44 10.29 -13.67 -8.57
C GLU A 44 11.21 -12.67 -9.29
N TYR A 45 10.93 -11.38 -9.09
CA TYR A 45 11.68 -10.25 -9.63
C TYR A 45 12.09 -9.39 -8.46
N ILE A 46 13.40 -9.13 -8.36
CA ILE A 46 14.00 -8.44 -7.22
C ILE A 46 14.78 -7.26 -7.77
N THR A 47 14.58 -6.09 -7.17
CA THR A 47 15.39 -4.90 -7.46
C THR A 47 16.86 -5.13 -7.13
N GLU A 48 17.78 -4.36 -7.73
CA GLU A 48 19.23 -4.48 -7.49
C GLU A 48 19.58 -4.42 -5.99
N HIS A 49 18.99 -3.47 -5.26
CA HIS A 49 19.19 -3.30 -3.82
C HIS A 49 18.39 -4.29 -2.96
N ARG A 50 17.63 -5.20 -3.57
CA ARG A 50 16.81 -6.23 -2.93
C ARG A 50 15.71 -5.72 -1.99
N LEU A 51 15.38 -4.44 -2.09
CA LEU A 51 14.39 -3.79 -1.23
C LEU A 51 12.95 -3.97 -1.72
N LEU A 52 12.76 -4.24 -3.00
CA LEU A 52 11.45 -4.52 -3.60
C LEU A 52 11.48 -5.87 -4.29
N ARG A 53 10.42 -6.66 -4.09
CA ARG A 53 10.24 -7.99 -4.67
C ARG A 53 8.83 -8.13 -5.23
N TRP A 54 8.68 -8.60 -6.45
CA TRP A 54 7.40 -9.01 -7.01
C TRP A 54 7.43 -10.48 -7.36
N ARG A 55 6.43 -11.24 -6.93
CA ARG A 55 6.24 -12.65 -7.29
C ARG A 55 5.05 -12.80 -8.22
N ARG A 56 5.18 -13.72 -9.19
CA ARG A 56 4.16 -13.96 -10.22
C ARG A 56 2.82 -14.42 -9.65
N GLU A 57 2.82 -15.03 -8.47
CA GLU A 57 1.62 -15.30 -7.67
C GLU A 57 0.85 -14.04 -7.21
N GLY A 58 1.30 -12.84 -7.61
CA GLY A 58 0.63 -11.58 -7.36
C GLY A 58 0.88 -11.05 -5.95
N VAL A 59 2.13 -11.15 -5.48
CA VAL A 59 2.57 -10.60 -4.19
C VAL A 59 3.72 -9.63 -4.44
N PHE A 60 3.53 -8.38 -4.04
CA PHE A 60 4.56 -7.35 -4.01
C PHE A 60 5.01 -7.11 -2.57
N VAL A 61 6.31 -7.17 -2.31
CA VAL A 61 6.91 -6.97 -1.00
C VAL A 61 7.83 -5.76 -1.02
N ILE A 62 7.68 -4.90 -0.01
CA ILE A 62 8.51 -3.74 0.26
C ILE A 62 9.30 -4.07 1.52
N ASP A 63 10.63 -4.00 1.45
CA ASP A 63 11.54 -4.29 2.56
C ASP A 63 12.65 -3.22 2.65
N THR A 64 12.24 -1.96 2.76
CA THR A 64 13.15 -0.82 2.89
C THR A 64 13.40 -0.52 4.38
N PRO A 65 14.43 0.28 4.72
CA PRO A 65 14.67 0.67 6.12
C PRO A 65 13.50 1.45 6.76
N ARG A 66 12.74 2.25 5.99
CA ARG A 66 11.67 3.13 6.50
C ARG A 66 10.25 2.63 6.23
N THR A 67 10.09 1.70 5.30
CA THR A 67 8.79 1.12 4.93
C THR A 67 8.93 -0.36 4.65
N GLN A 68 8.10 -1.18 5.29
CA GLN A 68 8.07 -2.62 5.12
C GLN A 68 6.65 -3.16 5.06
N GLY A 69 6.41 -4.14 4.22
CA GLY A 69 5.11 -4.80 4.13
C GLY A 69 4.86 -5.43 2.78
N ALA A 70 3.60 -5.70 2.49
CA ALA A 70 3.22 -6.35 1.24
C ALA A 70 1.85 -5.93 0.72
N VAL A 71 1.66 -6.11 -0.58
CA VAL A 71 0.43 -5.84 -1.32
C VAL A 71 0.16 -7.02 -2.26
N GLY A 72 -1.09 -7.46 -2.33
CA GLY A 72 -1.52 -8.46 -3.31
C GLY A 72 -2.28 -9.62 -2.69
N PHE A 73 -2.15 -10.82 -3.25
CA PHE A 73 -2.82 -12.04 -2.78
C PHE A 73 -2.14 -12.61 -1.52
N LEU A 74 -2.30 -11.93 -0.39
CA LEU A 74 -1.63 -12.27 0.87
C LEU A 74 -2.37 -13.35 1.69
N GLY A 75 -3.65 -13.59 1.41
CA GLY A 75 -4.48 -14.51 2.20
C GLY A 75 -3.90 -15.91 2.32
N GLY A 76 -3.78 -16.41 3.54
CA GLY A 76 -3.21 -17.73 3.83
C GLY A 76 -1.69 -17.81 3.70
N LYS A 77 -1.00 -16.70 3.43
CA LYS A 77 0.47 -16.63 3.32
C LYS A 77 1.08 -15.96 4.55
N SER A 78 2.33 -16.33 4.84
CA SER A 78 3.19 -15.61 5.78
C SER A 78 4.23 -14.82 4.99
N ILE A 79 4.18 -13.49 5.08
CA ILE A 79 5.13 -12.61 4.40
C ILE A 79 6.16 -12.11 5.39
N GLU A 80 7.43 -12.23 4.99
CA GLU A 80 8.59 -11.87 5.81
C GLU A 80 9.33 -10.68 5.20
N CYS A 81 9.43 -9.62 5.99
CA CYS A 81 10.35 -8.48 5.82
C CYS A 81 11.38 -8.48 6.96
N GLN A 82 12.36 -7.58 6.96
CA GLN A 82 13.38 -7.56 8.01
C GLN A 82 12.79 -7.39 9.43
N HIS A 83 11.86 -6.44 9.62
CA HIS A 83 11.24 -6.12 10.91
C HIS A 83 9.76 -6.47 11.00
N VAL A 84 9.11 -6.81 9.89
CA VAL A 84 7.66 -7.04 9.84
C VAL A 84 7.36 -8.43 9.30
N ARG A 85 6.54 -9.19 10.04
CA ARG A 85 5.88 -10.41 9.55
C ARG A 85 4.38 -10.19 9.45
N ILE A 86 3.79 -10.59 8.34
CA ILE A 86 2.37 -10.43 8.04
C ILE A 86 1.76 -11.81 7.78
N GLU A 87 0.72 -12.15 8.51
CA GLU A 87 -0.11 -13.33 8.28
C GLU A 87 -1.55 -12.87 8.05
N ALA A 88 -1.93 -12.73 6.78
CA ALA A 88 -3.23 -12.19 6.39
C ALA A 88 -4.26 -13.31 6.17
N GLN A 89 -5.48 -13.07 6.62
CA GLN A 89 -6.65 -13.90 6.31
C GLN A 89 -7.44 -13.31 5.13
N THR A 90 -7.42 -11.99 4.96
CA THR A 90 -8.04 -11.32 3.82
C THR A 90 -7.33 -11.71 2.50
N PRO A 91 -8.04 -12.21 1.47
CA PRO A 91 -7.43 -12.79 0.27
C PRO A 91 -6.50 -11.85 -0.48
N PHE A 92 -7.00 -10.66 -0.84
CA PHE A 92 -6.24 -9.61 -1.51
C PHE A 92 -6.23 -8.37 -0.63
N CYS A 93 -5.06 -7.92 -0.19
CA CYS A 93 -4.95 -6.76 0.69
C CYS A 93 -3.56 -6.11 0.60
N GLN A 94 -3.46 -4.90 1.14
CA GLN A 94 -2.20 -4.30 1.53
C GLN A 94 -2.05 -4.26 3.05
N VAL A 95 -0.86 -4.57 3.53
CA VAL A 95 -0.43 -4.38 4.92
C VAL A 95 0.98 -3.80 4.88
N VAL A 96 1.10 -2.50 5.17
CA VAL A 96 2.35 -1.74 5.02
C VAL A 96 2.61 -0.90 6.26
N LEU A 97 3.79 -1.06 6.86
CA LEU A 97 4.29 -0.30 7.99
C LEU A 97 5.31 0.73 7.51
N THR A 98 5.09 2.00 7.83
CA THR A 98 5.95 3.12 7.44
C THR A 98 6.35 3.94 8.66
N SER A 99 7.60 4.38 8.72
CA SER A 99 8.04 5.35 9.73
C SER A 99 7.43 6.72 9.46
N LEU A 100 6.89 7.36 10.50
CA LEU A 100 6.44 8.76 10.47
C LEU A 100 7.58 9.74 10.78
N GLU A 101 8.81 9.24 10.91
CA GLU A 101 10.01 10.03 11.18
C GLU A 101 11.04 9.80 10.07
N ASP A 102 12.05 10.67 9.98
CA ASP A 102 13.19 10.48 9.07
C ASP A 102 14.22 9.47 9.62
N ARG A 103 13.75 8.30 10.05
CA ARG A 103 14.55 7.24 10.67
C ARG A 103 14.06 5.86 10.25
N PRO A 104 14.94 4.82 10.24
CA PRO A 104 14.52 3.45 10.00
C PRO A 104 13.47 2.97 11.02
N LEU A 105 12.66 1.97 10.64
CA LEU A 105 11.59 1.41 11.49
C LEU A 105 12.09 1.02 12.89
N SER A 106 13.28 0.41 12.97
CA SER A 106 13.91 -0.02 14.23
C SER A 106 14.32 1.10 15.17
N ARG A 107 14.41 2.35 14.70
CA ARG A 107 14.82 3.52 15.48
C ARG A 107 13.74 4.61 15.56
N SER A 108 12.57 4.33 15.01
CA SER A 108 11.48 5.28 14.93
C SER A 108 10.56 5.15 16.13
N ARG A 109 10.09 6.29 16.65
CA ARG A 109 9.16 6.33 17.80
C ARG A 109 7.70 6.26 17.38
N ARG A 110 7.41 6.64 16.13
CA ARG A 110 6.07 6.67 15.57
C ARG A 110 6.08 6.00 14.20
N LEU A 111 5.22 5.01 14.05
CA LEU A 111 5.02 4.26 12.81
C LEU A 111 3.54 4.31 12.44
N LEU A 112 3.24 4.21 11.15
CA LEU A 112 1.91 4.07 10.61
C LEU A 112 1.79 2.71 9.93
N LEU A 113 0.89 1.88 10.42
CA LEU A 113 0.46 0.68 9.72
C LEU A 113 -0.79 1.00 8.91
N THR A 114 -0.73 0.70 7.62
CA THR A 114 -1.84 0.79 6.68
C THR A 114 -2.30 -0.61 6.34
N ALA A 115 -3.57 -0.91 6.57
CA ALA A 115 -4.16 -2.23 6.38
C ALA A 115 -5.53 -2.09 5.72
N VAL A 116 -5.56 -2.14 4.39
CA VAL A 116 -6.80 -2.00 3.60
C VAL A 116 -6.82 -3.02 2.46
N ALA A 117 -8.01 -3.54 2.16
CA ALA A 117 -8.26 -4.39 1.02
C ALA A 117 -8.88 -3.55 -0.11
N ARG A 118 -10.09 -3.92 -0.56
CA ARG A 118 -10.77 -3.19 -1.64
C ARG A 118 -11.13 -1.77 -1.21
N ALA A 119 -10.97 -0.84 -2.13
CA ALA A 119 -11.50 0.51 -2.03
C ALA A 119 -12.35 0.75 -3.26
N GLU A 120 -13.67 0.84 -3.07
CA GLU A 120 -14.65 0.92 -4.16
C GLU A 120 -15.71 1.98 -3.83
N ASN A 121 -16.19 2.72 -4.82
CA ASN A 121 -17.34 3.62 -4.60
C ASN A 121 -18.58 2.82 -4.19
N THR A 122 -19.50 3.46 -3.47
CA THR A 122 -20.77 2.85 -3.10
C THR A 122 -21.56 2.49 -4.36
N GLY A 123 -21.81 1.19 -4.57
CA GLY A 123 -22.51 0.68 -5.75
C GLY A 123 -21.65 0.51 -7.00
N GLN A 124 -20.31 0.63 -6.91
CA GLN A 124 -19.42 0.40 -8.06
C GLN A 124 -19.57 -1.01 -8.62
N ARG A 125 -19.58 -1.14 -9.96
CA ARG A 125 -19.73 -2.43 -10.64
C ARG A 125 -18.71 -2.61 -11.74
N TYR A 126 -18.03 -3.74 -11.69
CA TYR A 126 -17.17 -4.21 -12.76
C TYR A 126 -17.90 -5.26 -13.61
N SER A 127 -17.37 -5.52 -14.81
CA SER A 127 -17.75 -6.70 -15.58
C SER A 127 -17.51 -7.99 -14.76
N PRO A 128 -18.19 -9.11 -15.07
CA PRO A 128 -17.92 -10.38 -14.39
C PRO A 128 -16.45 -10.81 -14.46
N ARG A 129 -15.73 -10.43 -15.52
CA ARG A 129 -14.29 -10.69 -15.71
C ARG A 129 -13.39 -9.68 -14.99
N ARG A 130 -13.96 -8.61 -14.44
CA ARG A 130 -13.27 -7.47 -13.80
C ARG A 130 -12.22 -6.78 -14.68
N ASP A 131 -12.43 -6.79 -15.99
CA ASP A 131 -11.57 -6.15 -17.00
C ASP A 131 -12.09 -4.78 -17.46
N SER A 132 -13.29 -4.41 -17.03
CA SER A 132 -13.93 -3.14 -17.40
C SER A 132 -14.85 -2.67 -16.28
N LEU A 133 -14.90 -1.35 -16.08
CA LEU A 133 -15.81 -0.68 -15.15
C LEU A 133 -17.15 -0.44 -15.86
N LEU A 134 -18.22 -1.03 -15.35
CA LEU A 134 -19.57 -0.89 -15.91
C LEU A 134 -20.33 0.28 -15.29
N ASP A 135 -20.07 0.55 -14.01
CA ASP A 135 -20.68 1.63 -13.26
C ASP A 135 -19.66 2.11 -12.23
N GLU A 136 -19.35 3.41 -12.24
CA GLU A 136 -18.40 4.02 -11.31
C GLU A 136 -18.95 4.16 -9.89
N GLY A 137 -20.26 4.00 -9.68
CA GLY A 137 -20.92 4.14 -8.40
C GLY A 137 -21.02 5.60 -7.94
N ARG A 138 -21.11 5.81 -6.62
CA ARG A 138 -21.19 7.15 -6.01
C ARG A 138 -20.41 7.24 -4.70
N PRO A 139 -20.05 8.45 -4.24
CA PRO A 139 -19.53 8.63 -2.88
C PRO A 139 -20.49 8.06 -1.81
N PRO A 140 -19.96 7.58 -0.67
CA PRO A 140 -18.55 7.51 -0.31
C PRO A 140 -17.81 6.30 -0.92
N ILE A 141 -16.47 6.35 -0.87
CA ILE A 141 -15.61 5.18 -1.08
C ILE A 141 -15.72 4.27 0.15
N LEU A 142 -16.01 3.00 -0.09
CA LEU A 142 -16.06 1.94 0.89
C LEU A 142 -14.70 1.23 0.91
N MET A 143 -14.08 1.17 2.09
CA MET A 143 -12.80 0.51 2.30
C MET A 143 -13.00 -0.76 3.10
N GLU A 144 -12.61 -1.89 2.53
CA GLU A 144 -12.68 -3.20 3.17
C GLU A 144 -11.56 -3.33 4.21
N PRO A 145 -11.90 -3.60 5.49
CA PRO A 145 -10.91 -3.81 6.54
C PRO A 145 -10.12 -5.10 6.32
N VAL A 146 -8.86 -5.10 6.73
CA VAL A 146 -7.97 -6.27 6.59
C VAL A 146 -7.90 -7.02 7.90
N ARG A 147 -8.21 -8.32 7.86
CA ARG A 147 -7.91 -9.26 8.94
C ARG A 147 -6.51 -9.80 8.76
N ALA A 148 -5.59 -9.40 9.63
CA ALA A 148 -4.22 -9.87 9.62
C ALA A 148 -3.62 -9.89 11.02
N LYS A 149 -2.71 -10.83 11.24
CA LYS A 149 -1.80 -10.83 12.38
C LYS A 149 -0.48 -10.21 11.93
N VAL A 150 -0.05 -9.17 12.63
CA VAL A 150 1.20 -8.46 12.37
C VAL A 150 2.16 -8.69 13.52
N THR A 151 3.41 -9.04 13.22
CA THR A 151 4.46 -9.20 14.22
C THR A 151 5.64 -8.28 13.89
N LEU A 152 6.02 -7.43 14.86
CA LEU A 152 7.15 -6.52 14.74
C LEU A 152 8.37 -7.07 15.49
N ARG A 153 9.48 -7.22 14.79
CA ARG A 153 10.75 -7.79 15.28
C ARG A 153 11.81 -6.71 15.46
N GLY A 154 12.48 -6.70 16.61
CA GLY A 154 13.49 -5.69 16.92
C GLY A 154 12.91 -4.27 17.05
N ILE A 155 11.59 -4.16 17.25
CA ILE A 155 10.88 -2.90 17.51
C ILE A 155 10.14 -3.09 18.84
N ARG A 156 10.45 -2.27 19.85
CA ARG A 156 9.75 -2.33 21.13
C ARG A 156 8.46 -1.52 21.07
N VAL A 157 7.38 -2.18 20.65
CA VAL A 157 6.03 -1.59 20.59
C VAL A 157 5.53 -1.27 22.00
N THR A 158 5.14 -0.02 22.23
CA THR A 158 4.53 0.41 23.49
C THR A 158 3.03 0.60 23.38
N ARG A 159 2.53 0.94 22.19
CA ARG A 159 1.10 1.16 21.96
C ARG A 159 0.75 1.00 20.49
N VAL A 160 -0.42 0.44 20.22
CA VAL A 160 -1.05 0.40 18.90
C VAL A 160 -2.44 0.99 19.05
N GLU A 161 -2.77 1.99 18.23
CA GLU A 161 -4.06 2.67 18.27
C GLU A 161 -4.66 2.73 16.86
N ALA A 162 -5.93 2.33 16.74
CA ALA A 162 -6.70 2.51 15.53
C ALA A 162 -6.98 4.00 15.29
N LEU A 163 -6.75 4.47 14.07
CA LEU A 163 -7.06 5.84 13.67
C LEU A 163 -8.37 5.88 12.87
N SER A 164 -9.03 7.03 12.89
CA SER A 164 -10.16 7.29 12.02
C SER A 164 -9.72 7.39 10.56
N HIS A 165 -10.68 7.41 9.62
CA HIS A 165 -10.40 7.60 8.19
C HIS A 165 -9.63 8.90 7.87
N GLN A 166 -9.64 9.88 8.78
CA GLN A 166 -8.88 11.14 8.68
C GLN A 166 -7.50 11.08 9.36
N GLY A 167 -7.07 9.91 9.85
CA GLY A 167 -5.82 9.75 10.58
C GLY A 167 -5.85 10.29 12.02
N ARG A 168 -7.02 10.53 12.60
CA ARG A 168 -7.14 11.00 13.99
C ARG A 168 -7.21 9.82 14.96
N ARG A 169 -6.52 9.94 16.10
CA ARG A 169 -6.62 9.01 17.23
C ARG A 169 -8.07 8.83 17.65
N THR A 170 -8.50 7.58 17.86
CA THR A 170 -9.90 7.24 18.21
C THR A 170 -10.06 6.86 19.69
N GLY A 171 -8.96 6.72 20.42
CA GLY A 171 -8.91 6.13 21.76
C GLY A 171 -8.93 4.61 21.77
N LYS A 172 -9.21 3.94 20.63
CA LYS A 172 -9.30 2.48 20.54
C LYS A 172 -7.92 1.86 20.37
N THR A 173 -7.41 1.24 21.43
CA THR A 173 -6.11 0.56 21.42
C THR A 173 -6.22 -0.90 21.03
N VAL A 174 -5.25 -1.40 20.27
CA VAL A 174 -5.13 -2.82 19.90
C VAL A 174 -4.18 -3.52 20.89
N PRO A 175 -4.58 -4.66 21.49
CA PRO A 175 -3.69 -5.41 22.39
C PRO A 175 -2.44 -5.92 21.67
N VAL A 176 -1.29 -5.75 22.31
CA VAL A 176 0.01 -6.23 21.81
C VAL A 176 0.59 -7.26 22.78
N ARG A 177 1.05 -8.40 22.26
CA ARG A 177 1.80 -9.41 23.02
C ARG A 177 3.06 -9.79 22.26
N HIS A 178 4.23 -9.60 22.88
CA HIS A 178 5.55 -9.90 22.27
C HIS A 178 5.74 -9.28 20.87
N GLY A 179 5.31 -8.03 20.67
CA GLY A 179 5.39 -7.34 19.37
C GLY A 179 4.36 -7.79 18.33
N GLN A 180 3.45 -8.70 18.71
CA GLN A 180 2.37 -9.20 17.86
C GLN A 180 1.03 -8.59 18.23
N PHE A 181 0.21 -8.28 17.22
CA PHE A 181 -1.15 -7.79 17.37
C PHE A 181 -2.01 -8.20 16.15
N GLN A 182 -3.33 -8.15 16.30
CA GLN A 182 -4.29 -8.40 15.21
C GLN A 182 -4.95 -7.10 14.78
N VAL A 183 -5.11 -6.93 13.46
CA VAL A 183 -5.87 -5.84 12.84
C VAL A 183 -7.13 -6.40 12.15
N GLY A 184 -8.12 -5.53 11.93
CA GLY A 184 -9.37 -5.86 11.25
C GLY A 184 -10.56 -6.20 12.16
N ASN A 185 -10.43 -5.94 13.48
CA ASN A 185 -11.58 -6.01 14.40
C ASN A 185 -12.23 -4.63 14.61
N GLU A 186 -11.57 -3.57 14.16
CA GLU A 186 -12.01 -2.18 14.22
C GLU A 186 -12.45 -1.70 12.84
N GLU A 187 -13.31 -0.68 12.80
CA GLU A 187 -13.61 0.09 11.57
C GLU A 187 -12.44 1.04 11.24
N ALA A 188 -11.26 0.48 11.03
CA ALA A 188 -10.03 1.21 10.78
C ALA A 188 -9.16 0.52 9.73
N PHE A 189 -8.47 1.34 8.94
CA PHE A 189 -7.46 0.92 7.96
C PHE A 189 -6.10 1.60 8.20
N TRP A 190 -6.04 2.46 9.20
CA TRP A 190 -4.83 3.10 9.70
C TRP A 190 -4.65 2.76 11.18
N TYR A 191 -3.42 2.46 11.57
CA TYR A 191 -3.05 2.24 12.96
C TYR A 191 -1.77 3.01 13.25
N GLU A 192 -1.79 3.87 14.26
CA GLU A 192 -0.57 4.47 14.79
C GLU A 192 0.08 3.50 15.77
N ILE A 193 1.38 3.33 15.62
CA ILE A 193 2.19 2.48 16.49
C ILE A 193 3.25 3.36 17.14
N GLU A 194 3.21 3.42 18.46
CA GLU A 194 4.25 4.03 19.27
C GLU A 194 5.28 2.96 19.65
N ALA A 195 6.55 3.30 19.49
CA ALA A 195 7.67 2.41 19.78
C ALA A 195 8.77 3.12 20.57
N ARG A 196 9.55 2.33 21.29
CA ARG A 196 10.79 2.77 21.94
C ARG A 196 11.99 2.23 21.16
N PRO A 197 12.92 3.11 20.72
CA PRO A 197 14.20 2.71 20.13
C PRO A 197 15.06 1.90 21.10
#